data_AF-A0A3A0C2I5-F1
#
_entry.id   AF-A0A3A0C2I5-F1
#
_cell.length_a   1.000
_cell.length_b   1.000
_cell.length_c   1.000
_cell.angle_alpha   90.00
_cell.angle_beta   90.00
_cell.angle_gamma   90.00
#
_symmetry.space_group_name_H-M   'P 1'
#
loop_
_entity.id
_entity.type
_entity.pdbx_description
1 polymer ?
#
loop_
_entity_poly.entity_id
_entity_poly.type
_entity_poly.pdbx_seq_one_letter_code
_entity_poly.pdbx_strand_id
1 'polypeptide(L)'
;MNNTANSLLDISRDDAIPYFMWDYQYTVGQIKEMLATGPESQRLWLIAKIMRDARYSDVWKFISLQDFLEHRERLMQGRLGRKKAFWEFIHSRWIKYGIIKDGGDSKRVAG
;
A
#
# COMPACT_ATOMS: atom_id res chain seq x y z
N MET A 1 12.41 0.49 -33.69
CA MET A 1 12.40 -0.56 -32.65
C MET A 1 11.64 -0.01 -31.47
N ASN A 2 10.41 -0.46 -31.28
CA ASN A 2 9.47 0.16 -30.35
C ASN A 2 9.82 -0.32 -28.95
N ASN A 3 10.00 0.63 -28.03
CA ASN A 3 10.40 0.40 -26.64
C ASN A 3 9.22 -0.15 -25.82
N THR A 4 8.78 -1.38 -26.14
CA THR A 4 7.61 -2.03 -25.54
C THR A 4 7.79 -2.31 -24.04
N ALA A 5 9.04 -2.36 -23.56
CA ALA A 5 9.35 -2.58 -22.15
C ALA A 5 8.87 -1.44 -21.22
N ASN A 6 8.65 -0.22 -21.76
CA ASN A 6 8.26 0.93 -20.94
C ASN A 6 6.74 1.03 -20.72
N SER A 7 5.92 0.38 -21.57
CA SER A 7 4.45 0.50 -21.48
C SER A 7 3.82 -0.42 -20.43
N LEU A 8 4.45 -1.57 -20.11
CA LEU A 8 3.95 -2.51 -19.09
C LEU A 8 4.33 -2.10 -17.65
N LEU A 9 5.28 -1.19 -17.50
CA LEU A 9 5.69 -0.63 -16.22
C LEU A 9 5.03 0.73 -15.94
N ASP A 10 4.36 1.31 -16.94
CA ASP A 10 3.71 2.59 -16.80
C ASP A 10 2.37 2.47 -16.08
N ILE A 11 2.46 2.41 -14.76
CA ILE A 11 1.32 2.39 -13.84
C ILE A 11 0.67 3.77 -13.66
N SER A 12 0.99 4.76 -14.52
CA SER A 12 0.29 6.04 -14.55
C SER A 12 -1.01 5.98 -15.35
N ARG A 13 -1.14 5.00 -16.26
CA ARG A 13 -2.32 4.79 -17.10
C ARG A 13 -3.36 3.92 -16.39
N ASP A 14 -4.61 4.35 -16.38
CA ASP A 14 -5.69 3.62 -15.71
C ASP A 14 -6.02 2.27 -16.38
N ASP A 15 -5.76 2.11 -17.67
CA ASP A 15 -6.01 0.86 -18.42
C ASP A 15 -4.85 -0.16 -18.36
N ALA A 16 -3.71 0.22 -17.78
CA ALA A 16 -2.56 -0.67 -17.65
C ALA A 16 -2.75 -1.66 -16.50
N ILE A 17 -2.29 -2.90 -16.67
CA ILE A 17 -2.17 -3.89 -15.59
C ILE A 17 -0.81 -3.70 -14.92
N PRO A 18 -0.73 -3.31 -13.64
CA PRO A 18 0.54 -3.17 -12.95
C PRO A 18 1.31 -4.49 -12.91
N TYR A 19 2.64 -4.42 -13.01
CA TYR A 19 3.51 -5.60 -12.97
C TYR A 19 3.34 -6.47 -11.72
N PHE A 20 2.88 -5.91 -10.59
CA PHE A 20 2.62 -6.62 -9.35
C PHE A 20 1.23 -7.28 -9.28
N MET A 21 0.40 -7.11 -10.31
CA MET A 21 -0.97 -7.63 -10.42
C MET A 21 -1.13 -8.63 -11.57
N TRP A 22 -0.02 -9.25 -12.02
CA TRP A 22 0.01 -10.20 -13.12
C TRP A 22 -0.86 -11.45 -12.87
N ASP A 23 -1.12 -11.81 -11.62
CA ASP A 23 -1.92 -12.96 -11.23
C ASP A 23 -3.44 -12.68 -11.30
N TYR A 24 -3.86 -11.46 -11.00
CA TYR A 24 -5.28 -11.07 -10.98
C TYR A 24 -5.73 -10.27 -12.20
N GLN A 25 -4.78 -9.72 -12.97
CA GLN A 25 -5.05 -8.93 -14.18
C GLN A 25 -5.94 -7.69 -13.94
N TYR A 26 -5.95 -7.13 -12.73
CA TYR A 26 -6.63 -5.84 -12.48
C TYR A 26 -5.83 -4.68 -13.05
N THR A 27 -6.53 -3.78 -13.73
CA THR A 27 -5.98 -2.52 -14.23
C THR A 27 -5.77 -1.51 -13.08
N VAL A 28 -4.94 -0.50 -13.31
CA VAL A 28 -4.73 0.61 -12.35
C VAL A 28 -6.05 1.27 -11.96
N GLY A 29 -6.95 1.52 -12.91
CA GLY A 29 -8.26 2.12 -12.69
C GLY A 29 -9.14 1.26 -11.79
N GLN A 30 -9.21 -0.05 -12.06
CA GLN A 30 -9.95 -1.00 -11.22
C GLN A 30 -9.39 -1.08 -9.79
N ILE A 31 -8.06 -1.08 -9.65
CA ILE A 31 -7.41 -1.08 -8.32
C ILE A 31 -7.79 0.19 -7.56
N LYS A 32 -7.73 1.37 -8.19
CA LYS A 32 -8.13 2.64 -7.56
C LYS A 32 -9.60 2.63 -7.15
N GLU A 33 -10.49 2.15 -8.02
CA GLU A 33 -11.91 2.04 -7.72
C GLU A 33 -12.15 1.10 -6.53
N MET A 34 -11.56 -0.09 -6.53
CA MET A 34 -11.67 -1.05 -5.43
C MET A 34 -11.12 -0.49 -4.11
N LEU A 35 -10.04 0.29 -4.15
CA LEU A 35 -9.50 0.97 -2.97
C LEU A 35 -10.41 2.08 -2.46
N ALA A 36 -11.18 2.74 -3.33
CA ALA A 36 -12.06 3.85 -2.98
C ALA A 36 -13.43 3.38 -2.49
N THR A 37 -14.03 2.38 -3.15
CA THR A 37 -15.44 2.00 -2.95
C THR A 37 -15.63 0.57 -2.43
N GLY A 38 -14.59 -0.26 -2.46
CA GLY A 38 -14.68 -1.66 -2.07
C GLY A 38 -14.94 -1.84 -0.57
N PRO A 39 -15.53 -2.98 -0.15
CA PRO A 39 -15.65 -3.32 1.25
C PRO A 39 -14.28 -3.38 1.93
N GLU A 40 -14.24 -3.09 3.23
CA GLU A 40 -13.01 -2.96 4.00
C GLU A 40 -12.10 -4.20 3.88
N SER A 41 -12.67 -5.41 3.86
CA SER A 41 -11.92 -6.66 3.68
C SER A 41 -11.19 -6.73 2.33
N GLN A 42 -11.83 -6.26 1.26
CA GLN A 42 -11.25 -6.20 -0.08
C GLN A 42 -10.18 -5.12 -0.16
N ARG A 43 -10.44 -3.92 0.39
CA ARG A 43 -9.46 -2.83 0.49
C ARG A 43 -8.21 -3.31 1.24
N LEU A 44 -8.37 -3.90 2.42
CA LEU A 44 -7.27 -4.39 3.25
C LEU A 44 -6.45 -5.49 2.56
N TRP A 45 -7.12 -6.39 1.84
CA TRP A 45 -6.42 -7.40 1.02
C TRP A 45 -5.59 -6.75 -0.08
N LEU A 46 -6.16 -5.77 -0.80
CA LEU A 46 -5.51 -5.08 -1.91
C LEU A 46 -4.33 -4.23 -1.44
N ILE A 47 -4.48 -3.52 -0.32
CA ILE A 47 -3.39 -2.79 0.35
C ILE A 47 -2.24 -3.74 0.67
N ALA A 48 -2.53 -4.88 1.30
CA ALA A 48 -1.51 -5.87 1.64
C ALA A 48 -0.82 -6.49 0.41
N LYS A 49 -1.56 -6.71 -0.69
CA LYS A 49 -1.01 -7.20 -1.97
C LYS A 49 -0.05 -6.17 -2.56
N ILE A 50 -0.47 -4.91 -2.69
CA ILE A 50 0.36 -3.83 -3.21
C ILE A 50 1.63 -3.65 -2.37
N MET A 51 1.51 -3.62 -1.04
CA MET A 51 2.65 -3.47 -0.14
C MET A 51 3.64 -4.64 -0.17
N ARG A 52 3.19 -5.85 -0.54
CA ARG A 52 4.08 -7.01 -0.67
C ARG A 52 4.85 -7.01 -1.98
N ASP A 53 4.19 -6.63 -3.06
CA ASP A 53 4.64 -6.98 -4.41
C ASP A 53 5.09 -5.75 -5.22
N ALA A 54 4.62 -4.55 -4.89
CA ALA A 54 5.05 -3.31 -5.55
C ALA A 54 6.39 -2.80 -5.01
N ARG A 55 7.12 -2.06 -5.85
CA ARG A 55 8.26 -1.23 -5.41
C ARG A 55 7.75 -0.17 -4.43
N TYR A 56 8.56 0.16 -3.43
CA TYR A 56 8.21 1.12 -2.39
C TYR A 56 7.68 2.46 -2.95
N SER A 57 8.32 3.01 -3.99
CA SER A 57 7.88 4.25 -4.63
C SER A 57 6.50 4.15 -5.28
N ASP A 58 6.13 2.95 -5.77
CA ASP A 58 4.89 2.72 -6.48
C ASP A 58 3.70 2.47 -5.54
N VAL A 59 3.96 2.00 -4.31
CA VAL A 59 2.92 1.81 -3.28
C VAL A 59 2.11 3.08 -3.07
N TRP A 60 2.81 4.22 -2.99
CA TRP A 60 2.21 5.53 -2.72
C TRP A 60 1.40 6.11 -3.88
N LYS A 61 1.42 5.47 -5.06
CA LYS A 61 0.53 5.83 -6.17
C LYS A 61 -0.88 5.27 -5.98
N PHE A 62 -1.05 4.32 -5.06
CA PHE A 62 -2.34 3.67 -4.78
C PHE A 62 -2.82 3.89 -3.35
N ILE A 63 -1.90 3.97 -2.40
CA ILE A 63 -2.20 3.99 -0.96
C ILE A 63 -1.72 5.30 -0.39
N SER A 64 -2.59 6.00 0.36
CA SER A 64 -2.15 7.18 1.12
C SER A 64 -1.39 6.78 2.38
N LEU A 65 -0.53 7.66 2.90
CA LEU A 65 0.11 7.42 4.20
C LEU A 65 -0.93 7.23 5.30
N GLN A 66 -2.04 7.97 5.25
CA GLN A 66 -3.13 7.87 6.20
C GLN A 66 -3.80 6.48 6.16
N ASP A 67 -4.14 5.95 4.97
CA ASP A 67 -4.69 4.60 4.82
C ASP A 67 -3.75 3.54 5.39
N PHE A 68 -2.44 3.68 5.14
CA PHE A 68 -1.45 2.77 5.72
C PHE A 68 -1.46 2.83 7.25
N LEU A 69 -1.46 4.04 7.84
CA LEU A 69 -1.44 4.21 9.30
C LEU A 69 -2.70 3.67 9.96
N GLU A 70 -3.87 3.87 9.34
CA GLU A 70 -5.16 3.36 9.83
C GLU A 70 -5.18 1.82 9.87
N HIS A 71 -4.60 1.16 8.86
CA HIS A 71 -4.64 -0.29 8.74
C HIS A 71 -3.37 -0.99 9.24
N ARG A 72 -2.36 -0.24 9.73
CA ARG A 72 -1.00 -0.72 10.01
C ARG A 72 -0.97 -1.97 10.89
N GLU A 73 -1.77 -1.98 11.96
CA GLU A 73 -1.78 -3.10 12.92
C GLU A 73 -2.27 -4.38 12.24
N ARG A 74 -3.39 -4.29 11.52
CA ARG A 74 -3.97 -5.43 10.78
C ARG A 74 -3.07 -5.90 9.65
N LEU A 75 -2.32 -5.00 9.02
CA LEU A 75 -1.36 -5.34 7.97
C LEU A 75 -0.15 -6.10 8.57
N MET A 76 0.45 -5.56 9.65
CA MET A 76 1.62 -6.13 10.31
C MET A 76 1.34 -7.44 11.06
N GLN A 77 0.09 -7.69 11.47
CA GLN A 77 -0.32 -8.90 12.20
C GLN A 77 -0.43 -10.17 11.34
N GLY A 78 -0.14 -10.11 10.04
CA GLY A 78 -0.03 -11.35 9.23
C GLY A 78 -0.21 -11.20 7.73
N ARG A 79 -0.52 -10.00 7.22
CA ARG A 79 -0.84 -9.82 5.79
C ARG A 79 0.37 -9.49 4.92
N LEU A 80 1.50 -9.09 5.53
CA LEU A 80 2.70 -8.66 4.82
C LEU A 80 3.75 -9.76 4.62
N GLY A 81 3.62 -10.92 5.28
CA GLY A 81 4.56 -12.02 5.16
C GLY A 81 6.03 -11.57 5.27
N ARG A 82 6.88 -11.95 4.30
CA ARG A 82 8.31 -11.60 4.26
C ARG A 82 8.60 -10.10 4.18
N LYS A 83 7.65 -9.28 3.73
CA LYS A 83 7.80 -7.80 3.65
C LYS A 83 7.50 -7.10 4.96
N LYS A 84 7.00 -7.80 5.97
CA LYS A 84 6.69 -7.23 7.29
C LYS A 84 7.86 -6.45 7.87
N ALA A 85 9.04 -7.07 7.98
CA ALA A 85 10.23 -6.44 8.57
C ALA A 85 10.66 -5.16 7.82
N PHE A 86 10.51 -5.13 6.50
CA PHE A 86 10.77 -3.93 5.71
C PHE A 86 9.82 -2.79 6.10
N TRP A 87 8.52 -3.06 6.21
CA TRP A 87 7.53 -2.05 6.57
C TRP A 87 7.62 -1.60 8.03
N GLU A 88 7.95 -2.51 8.95
CA GLU A 88 8.26 -2.16 10.34
C GLU A 88 9.49 -1.25 10.43
N PHE A 89 10.54 -1.56 9.66
CA PHE A 89 11.72 -0.71 9.56
C PHE A 89 11.35 0.69 9.07
N ILE A 90 10.63 0.81 7.94
CA ILE A 90 10.22 2.11 7.41
C ILE A 90 9.39 2.90 8.42
N HIS A 91 8.39 2.27 9.04
CA HIS A 91 7.55 2.89 10.07
C HIS A 91 8.38 3.40 11.26
N SER A 92 9.34 2.60 11.74
CA SER A 92 10.23 3.01 12.84
C SER A 92 11.10 4.23 12.48
N ARG A 93 11.52 4.35 11.22
CA ARG A 93 12.30 5.51 10.75
C ARG A 93 11.42 6.76 10.69
N TRP A 94 10.18 6.64 10.24
CA TRP A 94 9.26 7.78 10.25
C TRP A 94 9.00 8.33 11.65
N ILE A 95 8.84 7.45 12.64
CA ILE A 95 8.74 7.86 14.05
C ILE A 95 10.03 8.55 14.49
N LYS A 96 11.19 7.91 14.26
CA LYS A 96 12.50 8.44 14.67
C LYS A 96 12.78 9.84 14.11
N TYR A 97 12.33 10.11 12.88
CA TYR A 97 12.53 11.40 12.22
C TYR A 97 11.36 12.37 12.40
N GLY A 98 10.35 12.03 13.20
CA GLY A 98 9.20 12.90 13.48
C GLY A 98 8.26 13.12 12.29
N ILE A 99 8.31 12.27 11.27
CA ILE A 99 7.40 12.31 10.10
C ILE A 99 5.99 11.90 10.53
N ILE A 100 5.90 10.93 11.44
CA ILE A 100 4.65 10.49 12.08
C ILE A 100 4.87 10.44 13.59
N LYS A 101 3.78 10.59 14.35
CA LYS A 101 3.81 10.38 15.81
C LYS A 101 3.70 8.89 16.11
N ASP A 102 4.39 8.43 17.14
CA ASP A 102 4.11 7.10 17.70
C ASP A 102 2.69 7.13 18.28
N GLY A 103 1.86 6.16 17.92
CA GLY A 103 0.42 6.14 18.20
C GLY A 103 0.05 5.92 19.67
N GLY A 104 0.91 6.31 20.61
CA GLY A 104 0.71 6.16 22.05
C GLY A 104 -0.27 7.15 22.70
N ASP A 105 -0.69 8.20 22.00
CA ASP A 105 -1.44 9.32 22.63
C ASP A 105 -2.96 9.31 22.46
N SER A 106 -3.57 8.41 21.68
CA SER A 106 -5.03 8.40 21.51
C SER A 106 -5.83 7.69 22.62
N LYS A 107 -5.20 7.29 23.74
CA LYS A 107 -5.92 6.71 24.90
C LYS A 107 -5.72 7.44 26.24
N ARG A 108 -5.28 8.70 26.25
CA ARG A 108 -5.18 9.50 27.48
C ARG A 108 -5.80 10.89 27.35
N VAL A 109 -7.09 10.96 27.06
CA VAL A 109 -7.96 12.08 27.45
C VAL A 109 -9.41 11.61 27.40
N ALA A 110 -9.81 10.87 28.43
CA ALA A 110 -11.19 10.81 28.89
C ALA A 110 -11.10 10.78 30.43
N GLY A 111 -10.96 11.98 30.98
CA GLY A 111 -11.26 12.25 32.38
C GLY A 111 -12.72 12.67 32.50
#